data_AF-A0A9E4H7Z0-F1
#
_entry.id   AF-A0A9E4H7Z0-F1
#
_cell.length_a   1.000
_cell.length_b   1.000
_cell.length_c   1.000
_cell.angle_alpha   90.00
_cell.angle_beta   90.00
_cell.angle_gamma   90.00
#
_symmetry.space_group_name_H-M   'P 1'
#
loop_
_entity.id
_entity.type
_entity.pdbx_description
1 polymer ?
#
loop_
_entity_poly.entity_id
_entity_poly.type
_entity_poly.pdbx_seq_one_letter_code
_entity_poly.pdbx_strand_id
1 'polypeptide(L)'
;MSSSVQYSAFTRLLTHNNRVHDMEEMLRKMWVPSDWKVNDADIGDSWIPNPFAELQDDLDREARACLVSCWAALPASQEDDGLFA
;
A
#
# COMPACT_ATOMS: atom_id res chain seq x y z
N MET A 1 22.87 14.48 10.69
CA MET A 1 22.16 14.49 9.39
C MET A 1 20.80 13.75 9.42
N SER A 2 20.25 13.42 10.59
CA SER A 2 18.99 12.63 10.69
C SER A 2 17.71 13.44 10.43
N SER A 3 17.68 14.73 10.79
CA SER A 3 16.47 15.56 10.68
C SER A 3 16.00 15.78 9.24
N SER A 4 16.93 15.89 8.28
CA SER A 4 16.61 16.03 6.85
C SER A 4 16.05 14.73 6.25
N VAL A 5 16.58 13.58 6.67
CA VAL A 5 16.08 12.25 6.24
C VAL A 5 14.69 11.99 6.82
N GLN A 6 14.47 12.33 8.09
CA GLN A 6 13.16 12.22 8.74
C GLN A 6 12.10 13.13 8.10
N TYR A 7 12.46 14.39 7.78
CA TYR A 7 11.56 15.30 7.09
C TYR A 7 11.23 14.82 5.67
N SER A 8 12.23 14.33 4.93
CA SER A 8 12.02 13.76 3.60
C SER A 8 11.17 12.48 3.63
N ALA A 9 11.30 11.66 4.67
CA ALA A 9 10.46 10.47 4.81
C ALA A 9 9.03 10.84 5.21
N PHE A 10 8.86 11.85 6.07
CA PHE A 10 7.54 12.36 6.47
C PHE A 10 6.75 12.91 5.29
N THR A 11 7.38 13.70 4.40
CA THR A 11 6.70 14.20 3.20
C THR A 11 6.32 13.09 2.24
N ARG A 12 7.18 12.07 2.06
CA ARG A 12 6.85 10.87 1.28
C ARG A 12 5.69 10.08 1.88
N LEU A 13 5.66 9.92 3.21
CA LEU A 13 4.56 9.26 3.91
C LEU A 13 3.24 9.99 3.75
N LEU A 14 3.22 11.32 3.82
CA LEU A 14 2.01 12.11 3.57
C LEU A 14 1.50 11.92 2.13
N THR A 15 2.40 11.93 1.14
CA THR A 15 2.04 11.67 -0.26
C THR A 15 1.43 10.28 -0.42
N HIS A 16 2.06 9.26 0.16
CA HIS A 16 1.58 7.89 0.09
C HIS A 16 0.23 7.71 0.81
N ASN A 17 0.05 8.35 1.96
CA ASN A 17 -1.20 8.29 2.73
C ASN A 17 -2.39 8.88 1.96
N ASN A 18 -2.21 10.04 1.34
CA ASN A 18 -3.24 10.66 0.51
C ASN A 18 -3.64 9.74 -0.66
N ARG A 19 -2.66 9.10 -1.30
CA ARG A 19 -2.92 8.19 -2.42
C ARG A 19 -3.68 6.93 -2.02
N VAL A 20 -3.34 6.33 -0.88
CA VAL A 20 -4.10 5.21 -0.29
C VAL A 20 -5.55 5.63 -0.04
N HIS A 21 -5.76 6.83 0.49
CA HIS A 21 -7.11 7.31 0.80
C HIS A 21 -7.96 7.53 -0.48
N ASP A 22 -7.36 8.08 -1.54
CA ASP A 22 -8.02 8.22 -2.84
C ASP A 22 -8.40 6.84 -3.43
N MET A 23 -7.52 5.84 -3.31
CA MET A 23 -7.76 4.47 -3.75
C MET A 23 -8.89 3.79 -2.96
N GLU A 24 -8.93 3.98 -1.64
CA GLU A 24 -10.01 3.50 -0.78
C GLU A 24 -11.35 4.13 -1.17
N GLU A 25 -11.37 5.44 -1.44
CA GLU A 25 -12.57 6.13 -1.89
C GLU A 25 -13.04 5.62 -3.26
N MET A 26 -12.11 5.34 -4.17
CA MET A 26 -12.40 4.71 -5.46
C MET A 26 -13.03 3.33 -5.28
N LEU A 27 -12.48 2.47 -4.40
CA LEU A 27 -13.07 1.18 -4.07
C LEU A 27 -14.49 1.32 -3.53
N ARG A 28 -14.72 2.29 -2.63
CA ARG A 28 -16.03 2.50 -2.00
C ARG A 28 -17.10 3.01 -2.99
N LYS A 29 -16.69 3.78 -4.00
CA LYS A 29 -17.59 4.32 -5.03
C LYS A 29 -17.81 3.36 -6.20
N MET A 30 -16.95 2.35 -6.35
CA MET A 30 -17.05 1.38 -7.44
C MET A 30 -18.30 0.52 -7.25
N TRP A 31 -19.12 0.45 -8.30
CA TRP A 31 -20.35 -0.33 -8.27
C TRP A 31 -20.01 -1.82 -8.33
N VAL A 32 -20.33 -2.55 -7.26
CA VAL A 32 -20.28 -4.01 -7.21
C VAL A 32 -21.66 -4.52 -7.59
N PRO A 33 -21.82 -5.32 -8.67
CA PRO A 33 -23.04 -6.07 -8.88
C PRO A 33 -23.24 -7.02 -7.69
N SER A 34 -24.22 -6.75 -6.83
CA SER A 34 -24.61 -7.60 -5.69
C SER A 34 -25.14 -8.98 -6.13
N ASP A 35 -25.37 -9.13 -7.42
CA ASP A 35 -26.18 -10.17 -8.04
C ASP A 35 -25.31 -11.25 -8.70
N TRP A 36 -23.98 -11.19 -8.52
CA TRP A 36 -23.02 -12.20 -8.95
C TRP A 36 -23.26 -13.52 -8.20
N LYS A 37 -24.31 -14.22 -8.63
CA LYS A 37 -24.41 -15.66 -8.44
C LYS A 37 -23.56 -16.27 -9.54
N VAL A 38 -22.35 -16.69 -9.18
CA VAL A 38 -21.61 -17.65 -9.99
C VAL A 38 -22.49 -18.88 -10.09
N ASN A 39 -23.18 -19.04 -11.22
CA ASN A 39 -23.59 -20.37 -11.60
C ASN A 39 -22.28 -21.07 -11.97
N ASP A 40 -21.83 -22.02 -11.13
CA ASP A 40 -20.64 -22.86 -11.38
C ASP A 40 -20.66 -23.55 -12.76
N ALA A 41 -21.79 -23.52 -13.47
CA ALA A 41 -21.98 -24.03 -14.82
C ALA A 41 -21.49 -23.12 -15.96
N ASP A 42 -21.20 -21.83 -15.71
CA ASP A 42 -20.84 -20.84 -16.75
C ASP A 42 -19.36 -20.39 -16.69
N ILE A 43 -18.51 -21.13 -15.95
CA ILE A 43 -17.05 -20.98 -15.94
C ILE A 43 -16.46 -21.60 -17.22
N GLY A 44 -17.11 -21.34 -18.36
CA GLY A 44 -16.60 -21.56 -19.69
C GLY A 44 -16.18 -20.21 -20.27
N ASP A 45 -14.87 -19.96 -20.28
CA ASP A 45 -14.20 -18.96 -21.15
C ASP A 45 -14.45 -17.45 -20.91
N SER A 46 -15.32 -17.07 -19.97
CA SER A 46 -15.50 -15.67 -19.60
C SER A 46 -14.49 -15.25 -18.52
N TRP A 47 -13.23 -15.01 -18.89
CA TRP A 47 -12.27 -14.30 -18.01
C TRP A 47 -12.72 -12.84 -17.88
N ILE A 48 -13.61 -12.57 -16.92
CA ILE A 48 -14.02 -11.20 -16.58
C ILE A 48 -12.85 -10.60 -15.78
N PRO A 49 -12.16 -9.57 -16.28
CA PRO A 49 -11.10 -8.91 -15.52
C PRO A 49 -11.72 -8.36 -14.23
N ASN A 50 -11.20 -8.79 -13.08
CA ASN A 50 -11.63 -8.25 -11.79
C ASN A 50 -11.18 -6.78 -11.71
N PRO A 51 -12.08 -5.78 -11.79
CA PRO A 51 -11.69 -4.38 -11.77
C PRO A 51 -11.12 -3.95 -10.41
N PHE A 52 -11.27 -4.79 -9.39
CA PHE A 52 -10.72 -4.59 -8.05
C PHE A 52 -9.30 -5.14 -7.90
N ALA A 53 -8.86 -6.07 -8.75
CA ALA A 53 -7.55 -6.71 -8.59
C ALA A 53 -6.40 -5.71 -8.78
N GLU A 54 -6.47 -4.89 -9.83
CA GLU A 54 -5.45 -3.86 -10.10
C GLU A 54 -5.41 -2.80 -8.98
N LEU A 55 -6.58 -2.40 -8.47
CA LEU A 55 -6.67 -1.41 -7.40
C LEU A 55 -6.20 -1.98 -6.04
N GLN A 56 -6.39 -3.28 -5.80
CA GLN A 56 -5.82 -3.98 -4.63
C GLN A 56 -4.30 -4.09 -4.73
N ASP A 57 -3.76 -4.42 -5.90
CA ASP A 57 -2.32 -4.47 -6.14
C ASP A 57 -1.66 -3.10 -5.93
N ASP A 58 -2.33 -2.03 -6.37
CA ASP A 58 -1.90 -0.65 -6.17
C ASP A 58 -1.91 -0.25 -4.69
N LEU A 59 -2.94 -0.64 -3.94
CA LEU A 59 -3.01 -0.42 -2.49
C LEU A 59 -1.85 -1.13 -1.76
N ASP A 60 -1.60 -2.40 -2.10
CA ASP A 60 -0.52 -3.20 -1.54
C ASP A 60 0.86 -2.60 -1.85
N ARG A 61 1.04 -2.12 -3.09
CA ARG A 61 2.26 -1.43 -3.50
C ARG A 61 2.50 -0.16 -2.70
N GLU A 62 1.46 0.63 -2.48
CA GLU A 62 1.53 1.88 -1.74
C GLU A 62 1.79 1.64 -0.24
N ALA A 63 1.16 0.61 0.34
CA ALA A 63 1.41 0.18 1.72
C ALA A 63 2.88 -0.24 1.93
N ARG A 64 3.46 -0.99 0.98
CA ARG A 64 4.89 -1.35 1.01
C ARG A 64 5.79 -0.11 0.90
N ALA A 65 5.44 0.86 0.04
CA ALA A 65 6.20 2.10 -0.11
C ALA A 65 6.18 2.95 1.18
N CYS A 66 5.04 3.00 1.89
CA CYS A 66 4.95 3.57 3.23
C CYS A 66 5.92 2.89 4.22
N LEU A 67 5.90 1.55 4.30
CA LEU A 67 6.75 0.80 5.21
C LEU A 67 8.25 1.02 4.94
N VAL A 68 8.65 1.03 3.67
CA VAL A 68 10.04 1.33 3.28
C VAL A 68 10.41 2.77 3.66
N SER A 69 9.50 3.73 3.48
CA SER A 69 9.71 5.12 3.88
C SER A 69 9.87 5.25 5.40
N CYS A 70 9.05 4.55 6.19
CA CYS A 70 9.20 4.46 7.64
C CYS A 70 10.54 3.84 8.03
N TRP A 71 10.93 2.72 7.41
CA TRP A 71 12.20 2.04 7.69
C TRP A 71 13.42 2.91 7.39
N ALA A 72 13.40 3.63 6.26
CA ALA A 72 14.44 4.59 5.90
C ALA A 72 14.50 5.81 6.82
N ALA A 73 13.39 6.12 7.52
CA ALA A 73 13.31 7.22 8.49
C ALA A 73 13.78 6.82 9.89
N LEU A 74 13.87 5.51 10.19
CA LEU A 74 14.31 5.04 11.49
C LEU A 74 15.75 5.53 11.71
N PRO A 75 16.04 6.17 12.86
CA PRO A 75 17.42 6.39 13.23
C PRO A 75 18.11 5.03 13.29
N ALA A 76 19.32 4.91 12.74
CA ALA A 76 20.14 3.73 12.97
C ALA A 76 20.15 3.49 14.48
N SER A 77 19.64 2.33 14.90
CA SER A 77 19.67 1.95 16.31
C SER A 77 21.11 2.10 16.79
N GLN A 78 21.26 2.89 17.84
CA GLN A 78 22.54 3.13 18.51
C GLN A 78 22.91 1.85 19.27
N GLU A 79 23.23 0.78 18.54
CA GLU A 79 23.70 -0.50 19.05
C GLU A 79 25.06 -0.79 18.40
N ASP A 80 26.08 0.01 18.72
CA ASP A 80 27.48 -0.40 18.50
C ASP A 80 28.54 0.40 19.31
N ASP A 81 28.17 1.09 20.39
CA ASP A 81 29.13 1.81 21.26
C ASP A 81 29.25 1.19 22.66
N GLY A 82 29.23 -0.15 22.77
CA GLY A 82 29.20 -0.79 24.09
C GLY A 82 29.72 -2.20 24.23
N LEU A 83 30.42 -2.78 23.24
CA LEU A 83 30.92 -4.15 23.40
C LEU A 83 32.21 -4.45 22.64
N PHE A 84 33.30 -3.76 22.95
CA PHE A 84 34.62 -4.41 23.07
C PHE A 84 35.48 -3.61 24.06
N ALA A 85 35.76 -4.29 25.19
CA ALA A 85 36.83 -4.14 26.17
C ALA A 85 37.75 -2.90 26.12
#